data_AF-A0A085VYQ9-F1
#
_entry.id   AF-A0A085VYQ9-F1
#
_cell.length_a   1.000
_cell.length_b   1.000
_cell.length_c   1.000
_cell.angle_alpha   90.00
_cell.angle_beta   90.00
_cell.angle_gamma   90.00
#
_symmetry.space_group_name_H-M   'P 1'
#
loop_
_entity.id
_entity.type
_entity.pdbx_description
1 polymer ?
#
loop_
_entity_poly.entity_id
_entity_poly.type
_entity_poly.pdbx_seq_one_letter_code
_entity_poly.pdbx_strand_id
1 'polypeptide(L)'
;MLTRDLLLFRVREGRLRPSFIKRDDPELLAIAQELIAELDGGKGQTRDDIEEALSLRAGAFSRPRIAKGLVKLLLDRALFDEAAEGVAEARWERFQRASQVLRELPPDATLETYESRLAEALPAPLPEVREALYIDLPGNRRLLGWEALTPAGVLDRYNLALAQGPLMGARRLTLRARSPELLRVRKLLRWLKFCRLVAEVRRDGEDWALEVEGPGALLSLQKKYGLQLASFLSVVPVLERWELTAEVEAHARRRAVLVLDHRDPLVSPLPTALGHIPEEVATLAQGFEDAAWEVDLTPLPRHMGASGLCVPDLTFRHKETRREVALELFHAWHAGALARRLGELRSRPDAGLLLGVDRALAKGEERAALEAHPQVVLFNGFPSARRLLDRLARLIEEPAPAGT
;
A
#
# COMPACT_ATOMS: atom_id res chain seq x y z
N MET A 1 -0.98 -7.16 5.73
CA MET A 1 0.41 -7.70 5.88
C MET A 1 0.64 -8.20 7.30
N LEU A 2 1.56 -9.13 7.56
CA LEU A 2 1.81 -9.64 8.93
C LEU A 2 2.40 -8.56 9.86
N THR A 3 1.99 -8.60 11.13
CA THR A 3 2.60 -7.81 12.20
C THR A 3 3.93 -8.42 12.65
N ARG A 4 4.79 -7.62 13.29
CA ARG A 4 6.17 -8.00 13.62
C ARG A 4 6.27 -9.26 14.47
N ASP A 5 5.35 -9.48 15.38
CA ASP A 5 5.26 -10.64 16.29
C ASP A 5 4.89 -11.94 15.55
N LEU A 6 4.16 -11.82 14.44
CA LEU A 6 3.75 -12.94 13.58
C LEU A 6 4.78 -13.28 12.49
N LEU A 7 5.84 -12.48 12.34
CA LEU A 7 6.91 -12.77 11.38
C LEU A 7 7.75 -13.96 11.83
N LEU A 8 7.91 -14.92 10.91
CA LEU A 8 8.76 -16.09 11.05
C LEU A 8 9.88 -16.03 10.02
N PHE A 9 11.12 -15.98 10.50
CA PHE A 9 12.31 -15.99 9.65
C PHE A 9 13.49 -16.62 10.39
N ARG A 10 14.50 -17.02 9.62
CA ARG A 10 15.79 -17.51 10.11
C ARG A 10 16.89 -16.55 9.66
N VAL A 11 17.84 -16.29 10.54
CA VAL A 11 19.05 -15.53 10.21
C VAL A 11 20.25 -16.45 10.33
N ARG A 12 21.00 -16.62 9.24
CA ARG A 12 22.27 -17.39 9.21
C ARG A 12 23.30 -16.57 8.43
N GLU A 13 24.49 -16.38 8.99
CA GLU A 13 25.59 -15.64 8.34
C GLU A 13 25.17 -14.25 7.81
N GLY A 14 24.35 -13.53 8.58
CA GLY A 14 23.83 -12.22 8.18
C GLY A 14 22.76 -12.25 7.10
N ARG A 15 22.34 -13.41 6.59
CA ARG A 15 21.25 -13.57 5.63
C ARG A 15 19.94 -13.93 6.33
N LEU A 16 18.91 -13.14 6.09
CA LEU A 16 17.55 -13.37 6.56
C LEU A 16 16.73 -14.08 5.48
N ARG A 17 16.13 -15.22 5.85
CA ARG A 17 15.22 -16.01 5.00
C ARG A 17 13.90 -16.20 5.73
N PRO A 18 12.75 -15.81 5.15
CA PRO A 18 11.45 -16.13 5.74
C PRO A 18 11.26 -17.65 5.91
N SER A 19 10.56 -18.04 6.95
CA SER A 19 10.22 -19.44 7.22
C SER A 19 8.91 -19.78 6.52
N PHE A 20 8.98 -19.93 5.19
CA PHE A 20 7.81 -20.25 4.37
C PHE A 20 7.15 -21.57 4.76
N ILE A 21 5.85 -21.63 4.50
CA ILE A 21 5.03 -22.84 4.61
C ILE A 21 4.81 -23.47 3.24
N LYS A 22 4.52 -24.77 3.23
CA LYS A 22 4.15 -25.47 2.00
C LYS A 22 2.70 -25.17 1.66
N ARG A 23 2.42 -24.91 0.38
CA ARG A 23 1.08 -24.61 -0.15
C ARG A 23 0.13 -25.80 -0.01
N ASP A 24 0.66 -27.01 -0.06
CA ASP A 24 -0.04 -28.29 -0.02
C ASP A 24 -0.02 -28.95 1.36
N ASP A 25 0.38 -28.24 2.41
CA ASP A 25 0.36 -28.74 3.79
C ASP A 25 -1.10 -29.02 4.22
N PRO A 26 -1.48 -30.29 4.43
CA PRO A 26 -2.89 -30.66 4.61
C PRO A 26 -3.47 -30.10 5.91
N GLU A 27 -2.69 -30.02 6.98
CA GLU A 27 -3.14 -29.44 8.25
C GLU A 27 -3.34 -27.92 8.12
N LEU A 28 -2.47 -27.23 7.38
CA LEU A 28 -2.62 -25.78 7.14
C LEU A 28 -3.80 -25.47 6.23
N LEU A 29 -4.06 -26.31 5.23
CA LEU A 29 -5.24 -26.20 4.38
C LEU A 29 -6.52 -26.43 5.18
N ALA A 30 -6.53 -27.43 6.08
CA ALA A 30 -7.67 -27.70 6.94
C ALA A 30 -7.98 -26.52 7.88
N ILE A 31 -7.00 -26.00 8.62
CA ILE A 31 -7.23 -24.84 9.50
C ILE A 31 -7.62 -23.59 8.69
N ALA A 32 -7.04 -23.36 7.51
CA ALA A 32 -7.44 -22.25 6.65
C ALA A 32 -8.91 -22.38 6.21
N GLN A 33 -9.36 -23.59 5.84
CA GLN A 33 -10.75 -23.86 5.49
C GLN A 33 -11.71 -23.61 6.67
N GLU A 34 -11.34 -24.00 7.87
CA GLU A 34 -12.14 -23.74 9.06
C GLU A 34 -12.24 -22.25 9.38
N LEU A 35 -11.14 -21.50 9.28
CA LEU A 35 -11.13 -20.05 9.51
C LEU A 35 -11.96 -19.30 8.46
N ILE A 36 -11.93 -19.76 7.20
CA ILE A 36 -12.79 -19.24 6.12
C ILE A 36 -14.27 -19.49 6.47
N ALA A 37 -14.62 -20.72 6.87
CA ALA A 37 -15.99 -21.06 7.22
C ALA A 37 -16.53 -20.23 8.40
N GLU A 38 -15.67 -19.91 9.37
CA GLU A 38 -16.01 -19.01 10.49
C GLU A 38 -16.39 -17.60 9.98
N LEU A 39 -15.63 -17.04 9.05
CA LEU A 39 -15.94 -15.73 8.46
C LEU A 39 -17.19 -15.76 7.57
N ASP A 40 -17.39 -16.83 6.80
CA ASP A 40 -18.58 -16.99 5.96
C ASP A 40 -19.86 -17.09 6.81
N GLY A 41 -19.80 -17.78 7.95
CA GLY A 41 -20.89 -17.84 8.94
C GLY A 41 -21.02 -16.60 9.84
N GLY A 42 -20.01 -15.74 9.84
CA GLY A 42 -19.90 -14.58 10.74
C GLY A 42 -20.70 -13.34 10.32
N LYS A 43 -21.41 -13.37 9.18
CA LYS A 43 -22.12 -12.18 8.68
C LYS A 43 -23.15 -11.68 9.69
N GLY A 44 -23.09 -10.38 10.01
CA GLY A 44 -23.95 -9.74 11.00
C GLY A 44 -23.50 -9.94 12.46
N GLN A 45 -22.53 -10.81 12.74
CA GLN A 45 -21.93 -10.93 14.07
C GLN A 45 -20.99 -9.75 14.33
N THR A 46 -20.71 -9.49 15.61
CA THR A 46 -19.82 -8.40 16.01
C THR A 46 -18.37 -8.75 15.70
N ARG A 47 -17.55 -7.72 15.54
CA ARG A 47 -16.11 -7.86 15.33
C ARG A 47 -15.46 -8.63 16.48
N ASP A 48 -15.80 -8.34 17.72
CA ASP A 48 -15.22 -9.01 18.88
C ASP A 48 -15.57 -10.51 18.89
N ASP A 49 -16.83 -10.88 18.60
CA ASP A 49 -17.24 -12.30 18.52
C ASP A 49 -16.44 -13.05 17.44
N ILE A 50 -16.27 -12.43 16.26
CA ILE A 50 -15.52 -13.02 15.14
C ILE A 50 -14.05 -13.14 15.49
N GLU A 51 -13.44 -12.08 16.04
CA GLU A 51 -12.03 -12.08 16.43
C GLU A 51 -11.76 -13.12 17.54
N GLU A 52 -12.69 -13.28 18.48
CA GLU A 52 -12.63 -14.30 19.54
C GLU A 52 -12.72 -15.72 18.96
N ALA A 53 -13.73 -16.02 18.14
CA ALA A 53 -13.93 -17.34 17.53
C ALA A 53 -12.71 -17.77 16.70
N LEU A 54 -12.20 -16.87 15.86
CA LEU A 54 -11.00 -17.09 15.05
C LEU A 54 -9.75 -17.29 15.95
N SER A 55 -9.63 -16.51 17.02
CA SER A 55 -8.49 -16.58 17.95
C SER A 55 -8.46 -17.87 18.75
N LEU A 56 -9.63 -18.35 19.23
CA LEU A 56 -9.76 -19.63 19.93
C LEU A 56 -9.32 -20.78 19.02
N ARG A 57 -9.83 -20.80 17.79
CA ARG A 57 -9.47 -21.83 16.80
C ARG A 57 -7.98 -21.79 16.45
N ALA A 58 -7.43 -20.61 16.21
CA ALA A 58 -6.01 -20.45 15.93
C ALA A 58 -5.11 -20.80 17.14
N GLY A 59 -5.60 -20.57 18.36
CA GLY A 59 -4.91 -20.91 19.61
C GLY A 59 -4.86 -22.42 19.89
N ALA A 60 -5.90 -23.16 19.51
CA ALA A 60 -5.97 -24.61 19.66
C ALA A 60 -5.15 -25.38 18.60
N PHE A 61 -4.79 -24.72 17.50
CA PHE A 61 -4.00 -25.35 16.43
C PHE A 61 -2.56 -25.69 16.87
N SER A 62 -1.99 -26.77 16.32
CA SER A 62 -0.64 -27.26 16.66
C SER A 62 0.47 -26.22 16.41
N ARG A 63 0.26 -25.31 15.46
CA ARG A 63 1.20 -24.25 15.08
C ARG A 63 0.55 -22.86 15.24
N PRO A 64 0.31 -22.41 16.49
CA PRO A 64 -0.59 -21.28 16.75
C PRO A 64 -0.10 -19.94 16.20
N ARG A 65 1.23 -19.72 16.11
CA ARG A 65 1.78 -18.50 15.48
C ARG A 65 1.45 -18.40 13.98
N ILE A 66 1.45 -19.53 13.26
CA ILE A 66 1.08 -19.57 11.84
C ILE A 66 -0.41 -19.30 11.71
N ALA A 67 -1.26 -20.02 12.46
CA ALA A 67 -2.70 -19.84 12.43
C ALA A 67 -3.14 -18.41 12.78
N LYS A 68 -2.55 -17.78 13.81
CA LYS A 68 -2.77 -16.36 14.13
C LYS A 68 -2.38 -15.43 12.97
N GLY A 69 -1.33 -15.77 12.23
CA GLY A 69 -0.97 -15.10 11.00
C GLY A 69 -2.04 -15.22 9.90
N LEU A 70 -2.64 -16.39 9.73
CA LEU A 70 -3.75 -16.60 8.79
C LEU A 70 -4.98 -15.78 9.21
N VAL A 71 -5.38 -15.85 10.48
CA VAL A 71 -6.48 -15.04 11.07
C VAL A 71 -6.29 -13.57 10.76
N LYS A 72 -5.10 -13.04 11.08
CA LYS A 72 -4.78 -11.63 10.84
C LYS A 72 -4.92 -11.26 9.36
N LEU A 73 -4.49 -12.11 8.43
CA LEU A 73 -4.61 -11.85 6.98
C LEU A 73 -6.04 -11.94 6.47
N LEU A 74 -6.87 -12.77 7.08
CA LEU A 74 -8.31 -12.86 6.77
C LEU A 74 -9.07 -11.65 7.34
N LEU A 75 -8.80 -11.24 8.58
CA LEU A 75 -9.38 -10.04 9.20
C LEU A 75 -9.00 -8.75 8.47
N ASP A 76 -7.77 -8.64 7.94
CA ASP A 76 -7.36 -7.53 7.04
C ASP A 76 -8.27 -7.39 5.80
N ARG A 77 -9.04 -8.43 5.46
CA ARG A 77 -9.93 -8.51 4.29
C ARG A 77 -11.42 -8.47 4.68
N ALA A 78 -11.73 -8.35 5.97
CA ALA A 78 -13.08 -8.22 6.47
C ALA A 78 -13.57 -6.76 6.37
N LEU A 79 -14.82 -6.60 5.97
CA LEU A 79 -15.52 -5.32 5.90
C LEU A 79 -16.56 -5.28 7.01
N PHE A 80 -16.39 -4.34 7.93
CA PHE A 80 -17.33 -4.08 9.01
C PHE A 80 -18.15 -2.82 8.72
N ASP A 81 -19.30 -2.69 9.35
CA ASP A 81 -20.13 -1.48 9.26
C ASP A 81 -19.48 -0.25 9.93
N GLU A 82 -20.03 0.92 9.59
CA GLU A 82 -19.67 2.21 10.18
C GLU A 82 -20.78 2.69 11.11
N ALA A 83 -20.49 3.66 11.99
CA ALA A 83 -21.48 4.14 12.94
C ALA A 83 -22.42 5.09 12.25
N ALA A 84 -23.70 4.94 12.55
CA ALA A 84 -24.60 6.06 12.44
C ALA A 84 -24.09 7.22 13.32
N GLU A 85 -24.20 8.44 12.82
CA GLU A 85 -23.99 9.64 13.63
C GLU A 85 -25.02 9.68 14.77
N GLY A 86 -24.68 10.30 15.90
CA GLY A 86 -25.61 10.48 17.03
C GLY A 86 -25.73 9.30 18.00
N VAL A 87 -25.00 8.19 17.80
CA VAL A 87 -25.10 7.01 18.68
C VAL A 87 -24.66 7.33 20.11
N ALA A 88 -23.64 8.16 20.29
CA ALA A 88 -23.14 8.54 21.60
C ALA A 88 -24.15 9.41 22.37
N GLU A 89 -24.77 10.36 21.66
CA GLU A 89 -25.84 11.23 22.15
C GLU A 89 -27.06 10.40 22.54
N ALA A 90 -27.52 9.52 21.66
CA ALA A 90 -28.64 8.62 21.93
C ALA A 90 -28.38 7.71 23.14
N ARG A 91 -27.16 7.15 23.26
CA ARG A 91 -26.74 6.37 24.44
C ARG A 91 -26.82 7.22 25.71
N TRP A 92 -26.36 8.46 25.67
CA TRP A 92 -26.41 9.36 26.82
C TRP A 92 -27.85 9.70 27.23
N GLU A 93 -28.72 10.03 26.27
CA GLU A 93 -30.15 10.26 26.52
C GLU A 93 -30.83 9.04 27.16
N ARG A 94 -30.52 7.83 26.67
CA ARG A 94 -31.03 6.57 27.22
C ARG A 94 -30.58 6.36 28.66
N PHE A 95 -29.31 6.64 28.99
CA PHE A 95 -28.80 6.54 30.36
C PHE A 95 -29.41 7.59 31.29
N GLN A 96 -29.60 8.82 30.81
CA GLN A 96 -30.30 9.85 31.58
C GLN A 96 -31.73 9.43 31.89
N ARG A 97 -32.45 8.90 30.89
CA ARG A 97 -33.82 8.41 31.08
C ARG A 97 -33.87 7.24 32.06
N ALA A 98 -32.96 6.27 31.92
CA ALA A 98 -32.83 5.15 32.85
C ALA A 98 -32.58 5.61 34.29
N SER A 99 -31.72 6.61 34.48
CA SER A 99 -31.44 7.19 35.80
C SER A 99 -32.63 7.95 36.39
N GLN A 100 -33.45 8.59 35.56
CA GLN A 100 -34.68 9.25 36.01
C GLN A 100 -35.71 8.22 36.50
N VAL A 101 -35.98 7.19 35.68
CA VAL A 101 -36.90 6.10 36.04
C VAL A 101 -36.48 5.43 37.35
N LEU A 102 -35.18 5.15 37.52
CA LEU A 102 -34.68 4.54 38.76
C LEU A 102 -34.90 5.42 39.99
N ARG A 103 -34.83 6.75 39.85
CA ARG A 103 -35.02 7.71 40.96
C ARG A 103 -36.47 7.90 41.36
N GLU A 104 -37.41 7.65 40.46
CA GLU A 104 -38.85 7.75 40.70
C GLU A 104 -39.43 6.50 41.37
N LEU A 105 -38.70 5.39 41.32
CA LEU A 105 -39.10 4.13 41.94
C LEU A 105 -38.78 4.09 43.44
N PRO A 106 -39.59 3.40 44.25
CA PRO A 106 -39.30 3.20 45.66
C PRO A 106 -38.04 2.31 45.83
N PRO A 107 -37.31 2.43 46.95
CA PRO A 107 -36.06 1.70 47.17
C PRO A 107 -36.15 0.16 47.10
N ASP A 108 -37.35 -0.39 47.30
CA ASP A 108 -37.67 -1.82 47.29
C ASP A 108 -38.28 -2.30 45.96
N ALA A 109 -38.30 -1.46 44.93
CA ALA A 109 -38.78 -1.83 43.60
C ALA A 109 -37.97 -3.00 43.00
N THR A 110 -38.69 -3.92 42.35
CA THR A 110 -38.08 -5.07 41.68
C THR A 110 -37.45 -4.68 40.34
N LEU A 111 -36.51 -5.50 39.85
CA LEU A 111 -35.93 -5.35 38.51
C LEU A 111 -37.02 -5.36 37.43
N GLU A 112 -38.01 -6.24 37.55
CA GLU A 112 -39.13 -6.34 36.61
C GLU A 112 -39.97 -5.05 36.57
N THR A 113 -40.19 -4.42 37.73
CA THR A 113 -40.89 -3.13 37.80
C THR A 113 -40.06 -2.04 37.12
N TYR A 114 -38.75 -2.02 37.35
CA TYR A 114 -37.83 -1.08 36.71
C TYR A 114 -37.79 -1.26 35.19
N GLU A 115 -37.65 -2.49 34.69
CA GLU A 115 -37.65 -2.78 33.26
C GLU A 115 -38.99 -2.41 32.61
N SER A 116 -40.12 -2.68 33.28
CA SER A 116 -41.45 -2.29 32.78
C SER A 116 -41.58 -0.78 32.64
N ARG A 117 -41.19 -0.01 33.67
CA ARG A 117 -41.20 1.46 33.61
C ARG A 117 -40.23 2.02 32.58
N LEU A 118 -39.06 1.40 32.45
CA LEU A 118 -38.07 1.83 31.48
C LEU A 118 -38.52 1.58 30.04
N ALA A 119 -39.24 0.48 29.79
CA ALA A 119 -39.85 0.19 28.50
C ALA A 119 -40.93 1.20 28.11
N GLU A 120 -41.73 1.71 29.08
CA GLU A 120 -42.68 2.81 28.85
C GLU A 120 -41.97 4.14 28.52
N ALA A 121 -40.79 4.34 29.08
CA ALA A 121 -40.07 5.62 29.04
C ALA A 121 -39.13 5.78 27.83
N LEU A 122 -38.80 4.69 27.13
CA LEU A 122 -37.87 4.68 26.01
C LEU A 122 -38.61 4.61 24.66
N PRO A 123 -38.00 5.13 23.57
CA PRO A 123 -38.64 5.19 22.25
C PRO A 123 -38.69 3.84 21.51
N ALA A 124 -38.08 2.79 22.07
CA ALA A 124 -37.98 1.46 21.47
C ALA A 124 -37.94 0.37 22.56
N PRO A 125 -38.25 -0.89 22.23
CA PRO A 125 -38.16 -2.01 23.16
C PRO A 125 -36.77 -2.13 23.80
N LEU A 126 -36.73 -2.50 25.08
CA LEU A 126 -35.46 -2.63 25.83
C LEU A 126 -34.39 -3.49 25.14
N PRO A 127 -34.71 -4.65 24.52
CA PRO A 127 -33.72 -5.43 23.81
C PRO A 127 -33.07 -4.66 22.65
N GLU A 128 -33.86 -3.95 21.86
CA GLU A 128 -33.37 -3.14 20.74
C GLU A 128 -32.52 -1.96 21.23
N VAL A 129 -32.97 -1.30 22.31
CA VAL A 129 -32.21 -0.21 22.92
C VAL A 129 -30.85 -0.71 23.41
N ARG A 130 -30.81 -1.88 24.06
CA ARG A 130 -29.60 -2.52 24.58
C ARG A 130 -28.60 -2.85 23.47
N GLU A 131 -29.06 -3.49 22.40
CA GLU A 131 -28.25 -3.79 21.22
C GLU A 131 -27.67 -2.51 20.59
N ALA A 132 -28.47 -1.44 20.54
CA ALA A 132 -28.08 -0.17 19.94
C ALA A 132 -27.18 0.70 20.83
N LEU A 133 -26.88 0.32 22.08
CA LEU A 133 -26.14 1.20 23.01
C LEU A 133 -24.72 1.45 22.54
N TYR A 134 -24.03 0.45 21.99
CA TYR A 134 -22.59 0.47 21.80
C TYR A 134 -22.15 0.13 20.37
N ILE A 135 -23.06 0.23 19.40
CA ILE A 135 -22.79 -0.07 17.99
C ILE A 135 -21.71 0.83 17.37
N ASP A 136 -21.38 1.94 18.02
CA ASP A 136 -20.29 2.85 17.66
C ASP A 136 -18.90 2.37 18.10
N LEU A 137 -18.81 1.44 19.07
CA LEU A 137 -17.54 0.88 19.50
C LEU A 137 -16.96 -0.05 18.42
N PRO A 138 -15.64 0.01 18.14
CA PRO A 138 -15.01 -0.81 17.11
C PRO A 138 -15.27 -2.33 17.23
N GLY A 139 -15.38 -2.85 18.45
CA GLY A 139 -15.64 -4.27 18.70
C GLY A 139 -17.07 -4.72 18.39
N ASN A 140 -18.04 -3.80 18.48
CA ASN A 140 -19.45 -4.09 18.22
C ASN A 140 -19.87 -3.90 16.76
N ARG A 141 -18.92 -3.50 15.89
CA ARG A 141 -19.16 -3.36 14.46
C ARG A 141 -19.53 -4.69 13.85
N ARG A 142 -20.55 -4.72 13.01
CA ARG A 142 -21.04 -5.96 12.41
C ARG A 142 -20.33 -6.25 11.10
N LEU A 143 -20.00 -7.52 10.88
CA LEU A 143 -19.40 -7.97 9.62
C LEU A 143 -20.42 -7.85 8.48
N LEU A 144 -20.11 -7.03 7.47
CA LEU A 144 -20.89 -6.88 6.25
C LEU A 144 -20.53 -7.94 5.20
N GLY A 145 -19.25 -8.29 5.13
CA GLY A 145 -18.68 -9.27 4.21
C GLY A 145 -17.15 -9.24 4.26
N TRP A 146 -16.50 -9.97 3.36
CA TRP A 146 -15.04 -10.00 3.27
C TRP A 146 -14.58 -10.37 1.87
N GLU A 147 -13.34 -10.02 1.52
CA GLU A 147 -12.76 -10.40 0.23
C GLU A 147 -12.29 -11.87 0.27
N ALA A 148 -13.10 -12.78 -0.27
CA ALA A 148 -12.88 -14.22 -0.15
C ALA A 148 -11.52 -14.70 -0.69
N LEU A 149 -10.98 -15.77 -0.09
CA LEU A 149 -9.82 -16.52 -0.57
C LEU A 149 -10.09 -18.01 -0.47
N THR A 150 -9.48 -18.79 -1.36
CA THR A 150 -9.41 -20.24 -1.19
C THR A 150 -8.40 -20.60 -0.08
N PRO A 151 -8.50 -21.77 0.57
CA PRO A 151 -7.53 -22.20 1.58
C PRO A 151 -6.08 -22.12 1.08
N ALA A 152 -5.81 -22.58 -0.14
CA ALA A 152 -4.48 -22.47 -0.75
C ALA A 152 -4.07 -21.00 -0.97
N GLY A 153 -5.01 -20.15 -1.38
CA GLY A 153 -4.78 -18.71 -1.54
C GLY A 153 -4.44 -18.00 -0.22
N VAL A 154 -4.99 -18.46 0.92
CA VAL A 154 -4.61 -17.97 2.25
C VAL A 154 -3.15 -18.31 2.56
N LEU A 155 -2.70 -19.52 2.23
CA LEU A 155 -1.30 -19.94 2.45
C LEU A 155 -0.32 -19.19 1.52
N ASP A 156 -0.70 -19.00 0.25
CA ASP A 156 0.06 -18.16 -0.70
C ASP A 156 0.21 -16.73 -0.15
N ARG A 157 -0.90 -16.15 0.32
CA ARG A 157 -0.93 -14.80 0.90
C ARG A 157 -0.06 -14.71 2.15
N TYR A 158 -0.04 -15.75 2.97
CA TYR A 158 0.81 -15.85 4.16
C TYR A 158 2.29 -15.87 3.81
N ASN A 159 2.72 -16.70 2.85
CA ASN A 159 4.10 -16.72 2.38
C ASN A 159 4.54 -15.34 1.85
N LEU A 160 3.70 -14.71 1.02
CA LEU A 160 3.97 -13.35 0.57
C LEU A 160 4.07 -12.37 1.75
N ALA A 161 3.16 -12.43 2.71
CA ALA A 161 3.16 -11.54 3.86
C ALA A 161 4.40 -11.71 4.76
N LEU A 162 4.91 -12.94 4.90
CA LEU A 162 6.17 -13.23 5.59
C LEU A 162 7.37 -12.55 4.92
N ALA A 163 7.40 -12.54 3.58
CA ALA A 163 8.46 -11.88 2.82
C ALA A 163 8.32 -10.34 2.80
N GLN A 164 7.09 -9.82 2.85
CA GLN A 164 6.79 -8.38 2.93
C GLN A 164 7.20 -7.75 4.26
N GLY A 165 7.02 -8.47 5.38
CA GLY A 165 7.28 -7.95 6.71
C GLY A 165 8.68 -7.32 6.91
N PRO A 166 9.78 -8.03 6.59
CA PRO A 166 11.13 -7.48 6.70
C PRO A 166 11.38 -6.24 5.82
N LEU A 167 10.68 -6.11 4.69
CA LEU A 167 10.82 -4.96 3.78
C LEU A 167 10.26 -3.65 4.36
N MET A 168 9.41 -3.72 5.37
CA MET A 168 8.89 -2.53 6.07
C MET A 168 9.99 -1.64 6.67
N GLY A 169 11.16 -2.23 6.97
CA GLY A 169 12.34 -1.53 7.47
C GLY A 169 13.54 -1.57 6.53
N ALA A 170 13.35 -1.90 5.25
CA ALA A 170 14.45 -2.02 4.30
C ALA A 170 15.01 -0.65 3.89
N ARG A 171 16.34 -0.56 3.79
CA ARG A 171 17.07 0.66 3.37
C ARG A 171 17.41 0.70 1.89
N ARG A 172 17.51 -0.47 1.28
CA ARG A 172 17.84 -0.66 -0.12
C ARG A 172 17.26 -2.00 -0.54
N LEU A 173 16.67 -2.03 -1.73
CA LEU A 173 16.18 -3.24 -2.38
C LEU A 173 16.80 -3.32 -3.76
N THR A 174 17.42 -4.44 -4.06
CA THR A 174 17.97 -4.75 -5.38
C THR A 174 17.23 -5.97 -5.92
N LEU A 175 16.71 -5.85 -7.14
CA LEU A 175 16.05 -6.90 -7.88
C LEU A 175 16.81 -7.14 -9.17
N ARG A 176 17.14 -8.40 -9.45
CA ARG A 176 17.70 -8.85 -10.73
C ARG A 176 16.74 -9.82 -11.38
N ALA A 177 16.44 -9.61 -12.64
CA ALA A 177 15.61 -10.49 -13.46
C ALA A 177 16.43 -10.97 -14.65
N ARG A 178 16.46 -12.29 -14.87
CA ARG A 178 17.26 -12.93 -15.93
C ARG A 178 16.43 -13.12 -17.19
N SER A 179 16.86 -12.54 -18.31
CA SER A 179 16.14 -12.53 -19.59
C SER A 179 14.60 -12.46 -19.45
N PRO A 180 14.03 -11.50 -18.69
CA PRO A 180 12.60 -11.46 -18.44
C PRO A 180 11.80 -11.06 -19.68
N GLU A 181 10.60 -11.60 -19.84
CA GLU A 181 9.66 -11.12 -20.85
C GLU A 181 9.35 -9.63 -20.62
N LEU A 182 9.42 -8.82 -21.68
CA LEU A 182 9.22 -7.37 -21.60
C LEU A 182 7.85 -6.98 -21.02
N LEU A 183 6.81 -7.76 -21.28
CA LEU A 183 5.48 -7.51 -20.71
C LEU A 183 5.47 -7.64 -19.19
N ARG A 184 6.21 -8.59 -18.62
CA ARG A 184 6.34 -8.77 -17.16
C ARG A 184 7.15 -7.63 -16.53
N VAL A 185 8.21 -7.18 -17.20
CA VAL A 185 8.98 -5.99 -16.79
C VAL A 185 8.07 -4.74 -16.78
N ARG A 186 7.26 -4.53 -17.83
CA ARG A 186 6.32 -3.41 -17.88
C ARG A 186 5.30 -3.44 -16.73
N LYS A 187 4.80 -4.63 -16.35
CA LYS A 187 3.91 -4.79 -15.19
C LYS A 187 4.62 -4.42 -13.88
N LEU A 188 5.84 -4.94 -13.68
CA LEU A 188 6.67 -4.62 -12.53
C LEU A 188 6.90 -3.10 -12.39
N LEU A 189 7.32 -2.43 -13.47
CA LEU A 189 7.61 -1.00 -13.45
C LEU A 189 6.35 -0.15 -13.23
N ARG A 190 5.20 -0.56 -13.81
CA ARG A 190 3.92 0.11 -13.53
C ARG A 190 3.55 0.01 -12.06
N TRP A 191 3.68 -1.17 -11.46
CA TRP A 191 3.39 -1.35 -10.05
C TRP A 191 4.37 -0.60 -9.15
N LEU A 192 5.64 -0.49 -9.55
CA LEU A 192 6.64 0.33 -8.87
C LEU A 192 6.21 1.80 -8.81
N LYS A 193 5.67 2.34 -9.91
CA LYS A 193 5.09 3.69 -9.97
C LYS A 193 3.81 3.82 -9.16
N PHE A 194 2.94 2.82 -9.18
CA PHE A 194 1.76 2.77 -8.30
C PHE A 194 2.16 2.84 -6.82
N CYS A 195 3.24 2.16 -6.43
CA CYS A 195 3.82 2.26 -5.09
C CYS A 195 4.53 3.60 -4.82
N ARG A 196 4.54 4.54 -5.77
CA ARG A 196 5.25 5.84 -5.70
C ARG A 196 6.72 5.67 -5.32
N LEU A 197 7.36 4.65 -5.88
CA LEU A 197 8.79 4.39 -5.72
C LEU A 197 9.54 4.91 -6.94
N VAL A 198 10.76 5.41 -6.72
CA VAL A 198 11.72 5.71 -7.78
C VAL A 198 12.84 4.68 -7.69
N ALA A 199 13.21 4.13 -8.85
CA ALA A 199 14.24 3.13 -8.93
C ALA A 199 15.24 3.46 -10.02
N GLU A 200 16.50 3.11 -9.76
CA GLU A 200 17.49 3.04 -10.82
C GLU A 200 17.29 1.73 -11.56
N VAL A 201 17.05 1.82 -12.87
CA VAL A 201 16.84 0.66 -13.72
C VAL A 201 17.99 0.59 -14.69
N ARG A 202 18.61 -0.59 -14.80
CA ARG A 202 19.70 -0.86 -15.73
C ARG A 202 19.37 -2.10 -16.55
N ARG A 203 19.76 -2.07 -17.82
CA ARG A 203 19.71 -3.23 -18.70
C ARG A 203 21.12 -3.66 -19.06
N ASP A 204 21.43 -4.94 -18.87
CA ASP A 204 22.72 -5.55 -19.19
C ASP A 204 22.47 -6.75 -20.12
N GLY A 205 22.58 -6.50 -21.43
CA GLY A 205 22.14 -7.44 -22.46
C GLY A 205 20.63 -7.74 -22.36
N GLU A 206 20.30 -8.98 -22.01
CA GLU A 206 18.92 -9.43 -21.80
C GLU A 206 18.46 -9.28 -20.35
N ASP A 207 19.39 -9.09 -19.40
CA ASP A 207 19.09 -9.01 -17.99
C ASP A 207 18.66 -7.61 -17.56
N TRP A 208 17.81 -7.58 -16.53
CA TRP A 208 17.34 -6.34 -15.92
C TRP A 208 17.75 -6.28 -14.47
N ALA A 209 18.28 -5.13 -14.07
CA ALA A 209 18.56 -4.81 -12.68
C ALA A 209 17.77 -3.58 -12.28
N LEU A 210 17.16 -3.64 -11.11
CA LEU A 210 16.38 -2.58 -10.52
C LEU A 210 16.84 -2.36 -9.08
N GLU A 211 17.12 -1.11 -8.74
CA GLU A 211 17.49 -0.72 -7.38
C GLU A 211 16.54 0.36 -6.86
N VAL A 212 15.88 0.06 -5.74
CA VAL A 212 15.06 1.02 -5.01
C VAL A 212 15.82 1.41 -3.75
N GLU A 213 16.12 2.69 -3.62
CA GLU A 213 16.68 3.23 -2.38
C GLU A 213 15.57 3.57 -1.39
N GLY A 214 15.78 3.16 -0.14
CA GLY A 214 14.94 3.41 1.01
C GLY A 214 14.75 4.89 1.32
N PRO A 215 13.90 5.22 2.29
CA PRO A 215 13.58 6.60 2.65
C PRO A 215 14.74 7.19 3.45
N GLY A 216 15.82 7.60 2.77
CA GLY A 216 17.12 8.03 3.31
C GLY A 216 17.16 8.42 4.81
N ALA A 217 17.25 9.72 5.11
CA ALA A 217 17.33 10.25 6.48
C ALA A 217 15.97 10.70 7.07
N LEU A 218 14.86 10.59 6.30
CA LEU A 218 13.55 11.07 6.71
C LEU A 218 12.83 10.05 7.61
N LEU A 219 13.22 10.05 8.89
CA LEU A 219 12.65 9.22 9.95
C LEU A 219 11.10 9.26 10.00
N SER A 220 10.50 10.42 9.70
CA SER A 220 9.04 10.63 9.77
C SER A 220 8.24 9.89 8.70
N LEU A 221 8.87 9.51 7.58
CA LEU A 221 8.21 8.85 6.45
C LEU A 221 8.56 7.37 6.30
N GLN A 222 9.39 6.84 7.19
CA GLN A 222 9.89 5.46 7.12
C GLN A 222 8.75 4.42 7.08
N LYS A 223 7.68 4.61 7.85
CA LYS A 223 6.55 3.67 7.87
C LYS A 223 5.78 3.66 6.55
N LYS A 224 5.48 4.83 5.98
CA LYS A 224 4.73 4.96 4.72
C LYS A 224 5.53 4.40 3.56
N TYR A 225 6.80 4.76 3.48
CA TYR A 225 7.69 4.23 2.46
C TYR A 225 7.88 2.71 2.63
N GLY A 226 8.13 2.23 3.85
CA GLY A 226 8.29 0.81 4.14
C GLY A 226 7.09 -0.01 3.69
N LEU A 227 5.88 0.52 3.89
CA LEU A 227 4.65 -0.08 3.37
C LEU A 227 4.64 -0.14 1.84
N GLN A 228 5.06 0.92 1.15
CA GLN A 228 5.12 0.93 -0.32
C GLN A 228 6.17 -0.05 -0.86
N LEU A 229 7.36 -0.10 -0.24
CA LEU A 229 8.41 -1.04 -0.62
C LEU A 229 8.00 -2.50 -0.39
N ALA A 230 7.34 -2.78 0.74
CA ALA A 230 6.76 -4.09 1.01
C ALA A 230 5.61 -4.42 0.02
N SER A 231 4.80 -3.44 -0.36
CA SER A 231 3.70 -3.62 -1.33
C SER A 231 4.23 -3.89 -2.74
N PHE A 232 5.37 -3.31 -3.11
CA PHE A 232 6.05 -3.56 -4.38
C PHE A 232 6.39 -5.05 -4.56
N LEU A 233 6.77 -5.76 -3.49
CA LEU A 233 7.07 -7.19 -3.56
C LEU A 233 5.91 -8.03 -4.15
N SER A 234 4.66 -7.56 -4.04
CA SER A 234 3.48 -8.28 -4.54
C SER A 234 3.55 -8.55 -6.05
N VAL A 235 4.21 -7.69 -6.83
CA VAL A 235 4.33 -7.86 -8.28
C VAL A 235 5.59 -8.64 -8.68
N VAL A 236 6.61 -8.75 -7.82
CA VAL A 236 7.89 -9.38 -8.19
C VAL A 236 7.72 -10.83 -8.67
N PRO A 237 6.86 -11.67 -8.06
CA PRO A 237 6.62 -13.04 -8.53
C PRO A 237 6.00 -13.16 -9.93
N VAL A 238 5.63 -12.05 -10.58
CA VAL A 238 5.27 -12.10 -12.01
C VAL A 238 6.48 -12.36 -12.90
N LEU A 239 7.71 -12.25 -12.40
CA LEU A 239 8.93 -12.58 -13.13
C LEU A 239 9.24 -14.08 -12.96
N GLU A 240 9.80 -14.72 -13.98
CA GLU A 240 10.07 -16.17 -13.95
C GLU A 240 11.41 -16.53 -13.30
N ARG A 241 12.46 -15.76 -13.62
CA ARG A 241 13.81 -15.96 -13.09
C ARG A 241 14.29 -14.67 -12.46
N TRP A 242 14.25 -14.60 -11.14
CA TRP A 242 14.63 -13.41 -10.41
C TRP A 242 15.32 -13.73 -9.09
N GLU A 243 16.06 -12.73 -8.61
CA GLU A 243 16.73 -12.67 -7.32
C GLU A 243 16.50 -11.29 -6.71
N LEU A 244 16.14 -11.24 -5.43
CA LEU A 244 15.91 -10.01 -4.69
C LEU A 244 16.72 -10.03 -3.40
N THR A 245 17.46 -8.96 -3.18
CA THR A 245 18.17 -8.72 -1.92
C THR A 245 17.73 -7.39 -1.33
N ALA A 246 17.54 -7.35 0.00
CA ALA A 246 17.25 -6.09 0.67
C ALA A 246 18.03 -5.96 1.99
N GLU A 247 18.59 -4.78 2.24
CA GLU A 247 19.23 -4.45 3.50
C GLU A 247 18.17 -4.17 4.56
N VAL A 248 18.04 -5.05 5.57
CA VAL A 248 16.98 -5.02 6.57
C VAL A 248 17.54 -5.04 7.99
N GLU A 249 16.70 -4.72 8.97
CA GLU A 249 16.99 -4.89 10.39
C GLU A 249 16.25 -6.12 10.95
N ALA A 250 17.00 -7.05 11.53
CA ALA A 250 16.49 -8.25 12.18
C ALA A 250 16.20 -7.99 13.68
N HIS A 251 16.04 -9.06 14.47
CA HIS A 251 15.89 -8.97 15.92
C HIS A 251 17.05 -8.19 16.57
N ALA A 252 16.73 -7.44 17.63
CA ALA A 252 17.66 -6.57 18.33
C ALA A 252 18.38 -5.54 17.43
N ARG A 253 17.74 -5.12 16.33
CA ARG A 253 18.28 -4.14 15.35
C ARG A 253 19.60 -4.57 14.69
N ARG A 254 19.89 -5.87 14.65
CA ARG A 254 21.05 -6.39 13.90
C ARG A 254 20.79 -6.26 12.41
N ARG A 255 21.75 -5.71 11.67
CA ARG A 255 21.67 -5.64 10.21
C ARG A 255 21.72 -7.05 9.62
N ALA A 256 20.87 -7.30 8.63
CA ALA A 256 20.84 -8.52 7.86
C ALA A 256 20.46 -8.21 6.41
N VAL A 257 20.67 -9.17 5.52
CA VAL A 257 20.25 -9.09 4.13
C VAL A 257 19.11 -10.08 3.93
N LEU A 258 17.90 -9.58 3.65
CA LEU A 258 16.81 -10.41 3.16
C LEU A 258 17.22 -10.94 1.79
N VAL A 259 17.12 -12.25 1.59
CA VAL A 259 17.40 -12.89 0.30
C VAL A 259 16.18 -13.67 -0.14
N LEU A 260 15.68 -13.36 -1.33
CA LEU A 260 14.57 -14.05 -1.96
C LEU A 260 14.95 -14.40 -3.41
N ASP A 261 14.40 -15.49 -3.93
CA ASP A 261 14.57 -15.88 -5.32
C ASP A 261 13.32 -16.59 -5.87
N HIS A 262 13.28 -16.79 -7.19
CA HIS A 262 12.15 -17.41 -7.90
C HIS A 262 11.76 -18.83 -7.44
N ARG A 263 12.56 -19.50 -6.60
CA ARG A 263 12.20 -20.81 -6.03
C ARG A 263 11.44 -20.70 -4.72
N ASP A 264 11.38 -19.52 -4.13
CA ASP A 264 10.54 -19.27 -2.95
C ASP A 264 9.05 -19.33 -3.34
N PRO A 265 8.16 -19.84 -2.47
CA PRO A 265 6.75 -20.08 -2.77
C PRO A 265 5.94 -18.78 -2.71
N LEU A 266 6.36 -17.78 -3.48
CA LEU A 266 5.71 -16.47 -3.57
C LEU A 266 4.79 -16.43 -4.78
N VAL A 267 3.53 -16.08 -4.54
CA VAL A 267 2.52 -15.92 -5.59
C VAL A 267 2.06 -14.48 -5.61
N SER A 268 2.06 -13.87 -6.80
CA SER A 268 1.51 -12.52 -6.98
C SER A 268 -0.02 -12.57 -6.80
N PRO A 269 -0.59 -11.77 -5.88
CA PRO A 269 -2.05 -11.66 -5.73
C PRO A 269 -2.66 -10.74 -6.78
N LEU A 270 -1.82 -10.05 -7.57
CA LEU A 270 -2.26 -9.06 -8.54
C LEU A 270 -2.79 -9.75 -9.79
N PRO A 271 -3.91 -9.29 -10.37
CA PRO A 271 -4.43 -9.83 -11.61
C PRO A 271 -3.41 -9.65 -12.74
N THR A 272 -3.55 -10.50 -13.77
CA THR A 272 -2.67 -10.47 -14.95
C THR A 272 -2.65 -9.11 -15.64
N ALA A 273 -3.72 -8.32 -15.53
CA ALA A 273 -3.80 -6.95 -16.00
C ALA A 273 -3.73 -5.95 -14.83
N LEU A 274 -2.69 -5.14 -14.78
CA LEU A 274 -2.58 -4.00 -13.87
C LEU A 274 -3.34 -2.81 -14.48
N GLY A 275 -4.67 -2.83 -14.35
CA GLY A 275 -5.57 -1.82 -14.92
C GLY A 275 -5.99 -0.69 -13.97
N HIS A 276 -5.64 -0.78 -12.68
CA HIS A 276 -6.03 0.25 -11.72
C HIS A 276 -5.23 1.53 -11.94
N ILE A 277 -5.94 2.63 -12.20
CA ILE A 277 -5.40 3.98 -12.31
C ILE A 277 -5.81 4.72 -11.03
N PRO A 278 -4.86 5.26 -10.25
CA PRO A 278 -5.19 6.08 -9.08
C PRO A 278 -6.07 7.28 -9.45
N GLU A 279 -7.00 7.65 -8.57
CA GLU A 279 -7.95 8.76 -8.80
C GLU A 279 -7.26 10.09 -9.12
N GLU A 280 -6.14 10.39 -8.46
CA GLU A 280 -5.30 11.56 -8.73
C GLU A 280 -4.73 11.57 -10.15
N VAL A 281 -4.37 10.40 -10.69
CA VAL A 281 -3.87 10.24 -12.07
C VAL A 281 -5.03 10.37 -13.07
N ALA A 282 -6.20 9.82 -12.73
CA ALA A 282 -7.40 9.95 -13.55
C ALA A 282 -7.87 11.41 -13.63
N THR A 283 -7.94 12.10 -12.49
CA THR A 283 -8.26 13.54 -12.39
C THR A 283 -7.26 14.38 -13.18
N LEU A 284 -5.96 14.05 -13.11
CA LEU A 284 -4.96 14.72 -13.93
C LEU A 284 -5.26 14.54 -15.42
N ALA A 285 -5.53 13.30 -15.85
CA ALA A 285 -5.77 12.99 -17.25
C ALA A 285 -6.99 13.71 -17.84
N GLN A 286 -8.07 13.86 -17.06
CA GLN A 286 -9.24 14.66 -17.44
C GLN A 286 -8.87 16.11 -17.77
N GLY A 287 -7.92 16.69 -17.03
CA GLY A 287 -7.42 18.04 -17.28
C GLY A 287 -6.64 18.22 -18.59
N PHE A 288 -6.38 17.15 -19.34
CA PHE A 288 -5.70 17.16 -20.65
C PHE A 288 -6.63 16.88 -21.85
N GLU A 289 -7.91 16.57 -21.64
CA GLU A 289 -8.83 16.18 -22.73
C GLU A 289 -8.89 17.25 -23.85
N ASP A 290 -9.11 18.51 -23.46
CA ASP A 290 -9.18 19.67 -24.36
C ASP A 290 -7.83 20.37 -24.61
N ALA A 291 -6.74 19.82 -24.09
CA ALA A 291 -5.43 20.43 -24.23
C ALA A 291 -4.78 20.12 -25.60
N ALA A 292 -3.77 20.91 -25.98
CA ALA A 292 -2.90 20.63 -27.13
C ALA A 292 -1.99 19.40 -26.92
N TRP A 293 -1.99 18.83 -25.71
CA TRP A 293 -1.18 17.70 -25.29
C TRP A 293 -2.07 16.51 -24.92
N GLU A 294 -1.67 15.32 -25.35
CA GLU A 294 -2.22 14.04 -24.89
C GLU A 294 -1.34 13.47 -23.78
N VAL A 295 -1.94 12.80 -22.80
CA VAL A 295 -1.20 12.13 -21.72
C VAL A 295 -1.22 10.60 -21.89
N ASP A 296 -0.04 9.99 -21.83
CA ASP A 296 0.16 8.56 -21.73
C ASP A 296 0.52 8.19 -20.28
N LEU A 297 -0.36 7.39 -19.67
CA LEU A 297 -0.22 6.87 -18.30
C LEU A 297 0.66 5.62 -18.22
N THR A 298 1.16 5.15 -19.36
CA THR A 298 1.89 3.89 -19.50
C THR A 298 3.24 4.05 -20.19
N PRO A 299 4.03 5.06 -19.78
CA PRO A 299 5.21 5.46 -20.52
C PRO A 299 6.24 4.32 -20.59
N LEU A 300 6.95 4.27 -21.72
CA LEU A 300 8.06 3.36 -21.88
C LEU A 300 9.29 3.87 -21.12
N PRO A 301 10.14 2.97 -20.57
CA PRO A 301 11.43 3.37 -20.03
C PRO A 301 12.26 4.12 -21.07
N ARG A 302 12.95 5.17 -20.65
CA ARG A 302 13.79 6.04 -21.49
C ARG A 302 15.25 5.82 -21.17
N HIS A 303 16.10 5.82 -22.20
CA HIS A 303 17.54 5.68 -22.02
C HIS A 303 18.16 6.94 -21.42
N MET A 304 18.91 6.75 -20.33
CA MET A 304 19.72 7.77 -19.66
C MET A 304 21.20 7.36 -19.81
N GLY A 305 21.71 7.42 -21.04
CA GLY A 305 23.04 6.94 -21.40
C GLY A 305 23.05 5.49 -21.90
N ALA A 306 24.20 4.81 -21.74
CA ALA A 306 24.45 3.51 -22.35
C ALA A 306 23.57 2.38 -21.79
N SER A 307 23.37 2.33 -20.46
CA SER A 307 22.64 1.23 -19.81
C SER A 307 21.62 1.68 -18.75
N GLY A 308 21.68 2.94 -18.29
CA GLY A 308 20.73 3.50 -17.34
C GLY A 308 19.39 3.81 -17.99
N LEU A 309 18.31 3.56 -17.28
CA LEU A 309 16.95 3.84 -17.71
C LEU A 309 16.26 4.78 -16.70
N CYS A 310 15.62 5.82 -17.21
CA CYS A 310 14.58 6.55 -16.51
C CYS A 310 13.26 5.82 -16.74
N VAL A 311 12.48 5.63 -15.68
CA VAL A 311 11.11 5.12 -15.79
C VAL A 311 10.20 6.31 -15.51
N PRO A 312 9.60 6.94 -16.54
CA PRO A 312 8.70 8.06 -16.31
C PRO A 312 7.44 7.59 -15.59
N ASP A 313 6.78 8.53 -14.90
CA ASP A 313 5.45 8.35 -14.34
C ASP A 313 4.39 8.60 -15.42
N LEU A 314 4.62 9.61 -16.26
CA LEU A 314 3.74 10.01 -17.37
C LEU A 314 4.57 10.38 -18.60
N THR A 315 3.96 10.35 -19.78
CA THR A 315 4.50 11.01 -20.98
C THR A 315 3.42 11.87 -21.61
N PHE A 316 3.80 13.08 -22.01
CA PHE A 316 2.93 14.01 -22.73
C PHE A 316 3.34 14.05 -24.19
N ARG A 317 2.38 14.01 -25.10
CA ARG A 317 2.61 14.09 -26.54
C ARG A 317 1.80 15.23 -27.14
N HIS A 318 2.46 16.18 -27.77
CA HIS A 318 1.78 17.28 -28.42
C HIS A 318 1.01 16.79 -29.65
N LYS A 319 -0.26 17.19 -29.80
CA LYS A 319 -1.17 16.67 -30.85
C LYS A 319 -0.66 16.98 -32.25
N GLU A 320 -0.18 18.21 -32.48
CA GLU A 320 0.27 18.67 -33.81
C GLU A 320 1.75 18.35 -34.09
N THR A 321 2.66 18.95 -33.31
CA THR A 321 4.12 18.77 -33.48
C THR A 321 4.65 17.37 -33.16
N ARG A 322 3.86 16.51 -32.51
CA ARG A 322 4.24 15.16 -32.06
C ARG A 322 5.41 15.11 -31.08
N ARG A 323 5.83 16.26 -30.54
CA ARG A 323 6.88 16.35 -29.51
C ARG A 323 6.44 15.58 -28.26
N GLU A 324 7.36 14.80 -27.70
CA GLU A 324 7.13 14.05 -26.47
C GLU A 324 7.95 14.61 -25.31
N VAL A 325 7.31 14.71 -24.14
CA VAL A 325 7.92 15.13 -22.88
C VAL A 325 7.52 14.15 -21.80
N ALA A 326 8.50 13.47 -21.22
CA ALA A 326 8.31 12.57 -20.10
C ALA A 326 8.32 13.32 -18.76
N LEU A 327 7.56 12.83 -17.78
CA LEU A 327 7.54 13.36 -16.42
C LEU A 327 7.91 12.25 -15.44
N GLU A 328 8.90 12.52 -14.59
CA GLU A 328 9.27 11.65 -13.45
C GLU A 328 8.93 12.37 -12.14
N LEU A 329 8.23 11.69 -11.22
CA LEU A 329 7.72 12.27 -9.98
C LEU A 329 8.57 11.90 -8.76
N PHE A 330 9.07 12.91 -8.07
CA PHE A 330 9.86 12.81 -6.84
C PHE A 330 9.03 13.26 -5.64
N HIS A 331 8.53 12.30 -4.87
CA HIS A 331 7.76 12.51 -3.65
C HIS A 331 8.67 12.77 -2.45
N ALA A 332 8.07 13.13 -1.31
CA ALA A 332 8.78 13.56 -0.09
C ALA A 332 9.91 12.63 0.42
N TRP A 333 9.97 11.36 0.02
CA TRP A 333 11.02 10.40 0.41
C TRP A 333 12.09 10.16 -0.68
N HIS A 334 12.05 10.84 -1.83
CA HIS A 334 12.96 10.63 -2.96
C HIS A 334 14.18 11.57 -3.00
N ALA A 335 14.62 12.14 -1.87
CA ALA A 335 15.71 13.12 -1.85
C ALA A 335 17.00 12.62 -2.54
N GLY A 336 17.44 11.40 -2.23
CA GLY A 336 18.63 10.80 -2.85
C GLY A 336 18.46 10.55 -4.35
N ALA A 337 17.30 10.03 -4.76
CA ALA A 337 17.00 9.80 -6.17
C ALA A 337 16.92 11.12 -6.97
N LEU A 338 16.32 12.16 -6.40
CA LEU A 338 16.24 13.50 -7.00
C LEU A 338 17.63 14.10 -7.21
N ALA A 339 18.47 14.09 -6.17
CA ALA A 339 19.83 14.63 -6.25
C ALA A 339 20.64 13.94 -7.35
N ARG A 340 20.49 12.62 -7.50
CA ARG A 340 21.13 11.84 -8.57
C ARG A 340 20.62 12.25 -9.95
N ARG A 341 19.29 12.32 -10.15
CA ARG A 341 18.70 12.69 -11.44
C ARG A 341 19.08 14.12 -11.86
N LEU A 342 19.13 15.06 -10.92
CA LEU A 342 19.64 16.41 -11.17
C LEU A 342 21.13 16.41 -11.55
N GLY A 343 21.92 15.53 -10.93
CA GLY A 343 23.32 15.30 -11.33
C GLY A 343 23.44 14.77 -12.76
N GLU A 344 22.62 13.78 -13.12
CA GLU A 344 22.59 13.21 -14.46
C GLU A 344 22.17 14.22 -15.52
N LEU A 345 21.10 14.99 -15.29
CA LEU A 345 20.65 16.05 -16.21
C LEU A 345 21.71 17.15 -16.40
N ARG A 346 22.47 17.49 -15.36
CA ARG A 346 23.61 18.41 -15.50
C ARG A 346 24.72 17.85 -16.39
N SER A 347 24.98 16.55 -16.30
CA SER A 347 25.99 15.88 -17.13
C SER A 347 25.53 15.59 -18.55
N ARG A 348 24.22 15.37 -18.74
CA ARG A 348 23.56 14.98 -19.99
C ARG A 348 22.17 15.61 -20.02
N PRO A 349 22.02 16.82 -20.56
CA PRO A 349 20.73 17.46 -20.69
C PRO A 349 19.77 16.63 -21.54
N ASP A 350 18.53 16.43 -21.07
CA ASP A 350 17.43 15.81 -21.83
C ASP A 350 16.25 16.78 -21.85
N ALA A 351 16.10 17.55 -22.93
CA ALA A 351 15.00 18.51 -23.08
C ALA A 351 13.61 17.85 -23.15
N GLY A 352 13.54 16.52 -23.29
CA GLY A 352 12.31 15.73 -23.26
C GLY A 352 11.98 15.17 -21.88
N LEU A 353 12.69 15.55 -20.82
CA LEU A 353 12.41 15.11 -19.44
C LEU A 353 12.04 16.30 -18.54
N LEU A 354 10.91 16.19 -17.86
CA LEU A 354 10.47 17.04 -16.77
C LEU A 354 10.56 16.28 -15.44
N LEU A 355 10.93 17.00 -14.39
CA LEU A 355 10.94 16.48 -13.03
C LEU A 355 9.81 17.15 -12.23
N GLY A 356 8.84 16.36 -11.79
CA GLY A 356 7.90 16.80 -10.77
C GLY A 356 8.53 16.61 -9.40
N VAL A 357 8.63 17.66 -8.59
CA VAL A 357 9.28 17.59 -7.27
C VAL A 357 8.31 18.04 -6.18
N ASP A 358 8.07 17.17 -5.20
CA ASP A 358 7.27 17.51 -4.03
C ASP A 358 7.98 18.59 -3.21
N ARG A 359 7.24 19.64 -2.84
CA ARG A 359 7.75 20.78 -2.06
C ARG A 359 8.35 20.38 -0.71
N ALA A 360 8.02 19.21 -0.17
CA ALA A 360 8.63 18.69 1.05
C ALA A 360 10.11 18.31 0.89
N LEU A 361 10.60 18.12 -0.35
CA LEU A 361 11.99 17.73 -0.63
C LEU A 361 13.00 18.88 -0.55
N ALA A 362 12.55 20.14 -0.57
CA ALA A 362 13.46 21.29 -0.61
C ALA A 362 12.99 22.43 0.29
N LYS A 363 13.95 23.11 0.92
CA LYS A 363 13.70 24.24 1.83
C LYS A 363 14.62 25.42 1.51
N GLY A 364 14.16 26.63 1.82
CA GLY A 364 14.97 27.85 1.66
C GLY A 364 15.48 28.04 0.22
N GLU A 365 16.78 28.27 0.10
CA GLU A 365 17.45 28.55 -1.18
C GLU A 365 17.38 27.38 -2.18
N GLU A 366 17.45 26.13 -1.70
CA GLU A 366 17.33 24.94 -2.56
C GLU A 366 15.98 24.91 -3.27
N ARG A 367 14.91 25.28 -2.55
CA ARG A 367 13.57 25.37 -3.14
C ARG A 367 13.49 26.46 -4.20
N ALA A 368 14.09 27.63 -3.94
CA ALA A 368 14.12 28.72 -4.92
C ALA A 368 14.88 28.30 -6.18
N ALA A 369 16.01 27.59 -6.04
CA ALA A 369 16.77 27.06 -7.15
C ALA A 369 15.98 26.03 -7.97
N LEU A 370 15.26 25.11 -7.31
CA LEU A 370 14.39 24.15 -7.99
C LEU A 370 13.20 24.82 -8.68
N GLU A 371 12.61 25.85 -8.08
CA GLU A 371 11.50 26.60 -8.68
C GLU A 371 11.92 27.37 -9.93
N ALA A 372 13.16 27.86 -9.95
CA ALA A 372 13.76 28.52 -11.11
C ALA A 372 14.26 27.55 -12.20
N HIS A 373 14.45 26.27 -11.88
CA HIS A 373 15.00 25.30 -12.84
C HIS A 373 14.02 25.05 -14.00
N PRO A 374 14.45 25.12 -15.28
CA PRO A 374 13.55 25.08 -16.44
C PRO A 374 12.79 23.74 -16.54
N GLN A 375 13.42 22.65 -16.13
CA GLN A 375 12.86 21.29 -16.20
C GLN A 375 12.13 20.83 -14.93
N VAL A 376 11.95 21.70 -13.93
CA VAL A 376 11.34 21.32 -12.64
C VAL A 376 9.95 21.93 -12.49
N VAL A 377 9.03 21.11 -11.99
CA VAL A 377 7.67 21.51 -11.59
C VAL A 377 7.46 21.13 -10.13
N LEU A 378 7.34 22.14 -9.26
CA LEU A 378 7.06 21.91 -7.85
C LEU A 378 5.57 21.61 -7.61
N PHE A 379 5.27 20.59 -6.81
CA PHE A 379 3.90 20.21 -6.42
C PHE A 379 3.76 19.93 -4.92
N ASN A 380 2.53 19.75 -4.45
CA ASN A 380 2.22 19.28 -3.10
C ASN A 380 1.28 18.07 -3.24
N GLY A 381 1.72 16.87 -2.84
CA GLY A 381 0.96 15.64 -3.02
C GLY A 381 1.01 15.10 -4.45
N PHE A 382 0.39 15.81 -5.42
CA PHE A 382 0.40 15.46 -6.85
C PHE A 382 0.37 16.73 -7.72
N PRO A 383 0.98 16.77 -8.92
CA PRO A 383 0.94 17.94 -9.79
C PRO A 383 -0.46 18.16 -10.38
N SER A 384 -0.86 19.43 -10.57
CA SER A 384 -2.11 19.78 -11.24
C SER A 384 -1.91 19.90 -12.76
N ALA A 385 -2.95 19.56 -13.53
CA ALA A 385 -2.94 19.66 -14.99
C ALA A 385 -2.55 21.07 -15.47
N ARG A 386 -3.16 22.11 -14.87
CA ARG A 386 -2.84 23.51 -15.16
C ARG A 386 -1.33 23.82 -15.06
N ARG A 387 -0.68 23.43 -13.96
CA ARG A 387 0.76 23.70 -13.77
C ARG A 387 1.63 22.98 -14.79
N LEU A 388 1.24 21.76 -15.16
CA LEU A 388 1.96 20.98 -16.16
C LEU A 388 1.77 21.57 -17.56
N LEU A 389 0.55 21.98 -17.93
CA LEU A 389 0.27 22.67 -19.19
C LEU A 389 1.04 23.99 -19.31
N ASP A 390 1.04 24.81 -18.27
CA ASP A 390 1.82 26.06 -18.22
C ASP A 390 3.31 25.80 -18.47
N ARG A 391 3.85 24.69 -17.93
CA ARG A 391 5.25 24.32 -18.13
C ARG A 391 5.50 23.75 -19.53
N LEU A 392 4.63 22.88 -20.02
CA LEU A 392 4.73 22.26 -21.34
C LEU A 392 4.65 23.30 -22.47
N ALA A 393 3.83 24.34 -22.31
CA ALA A 393 3.76 25.46 -23.26
C ALA A 393 5.12 26.17 -23.41
N ARG A 394 5.79 26.48 -22.30
CA ARG A 394 7.12 27.12 -22.31
C ARG A 394 8.19 26.28 -23.02
N LEU A 395 8.10 24.95 -22.90
CA LEU A 395 9.03 24.05 -23.59
C LEU A 395 8.85 24.06 -25.11
N ILE A 396 7.66 24.36 -25.63
CA ILE A 396 7.41 24.50 -27.08
C ILE A 396 8.01 25.79 -27.62
N GLU A 397 7.94 26.88 -26.84
CA GLU A 397 8.42 28.20 -27.23
C GLU A 397 9.95 28.32 -27.23
N GLU A 398 10.65 27.52 -26.43
CA GLU A 398 12.12 27.41 -26.47
C GLU A 398 12.55 26.41 -27.56
N PRO A 399 13.24 26.85 -28.64
CA PRO A 399 13.79 25.92 -29.62
C PRO A 399 14.83 25.01 -28.93
N ALA A 400 14.82 23.72 -29.26
CA ALA A 400 15.87 22.81 -28.83
C ALA A 400 17.24 23.41 -29.20
N PRO A 401 18.23 23.44 -28.29
CA PRO A 401 19.57 23.88 -28.67
C PRO A 401 20.02 22.99 -29.82
N ALA A 402 20.35 23.62 -30.95
CA ALA A 402 20.84 22.91 -32.13
C ALA A 402 22.07 22.09 -31.71
N GLY A 403 21.94 20.76 -31.77
CA GLY A 403 23.04 19.86 -31.50
C GLY A 403 24.23 20.18 -32.41
N THR A 404 25.40 20.29 -31.81
CA THR A 404 26.69 20.27 -32.51
C THR A 404 27.16 18.84 -32.68
#